data_AF-A0A1J5X640-F1
#
_entry.id   AF-A0A1J5X640-F1
#
_cell.length_a   1.000
_cell.length_b   1.000
_cell.length_c   1.000
_cell.angle_alpha   90.00
_cell.angle_beta   90.00
_cell.angle_gamma   90.00
#
_symmetry.space_group_name_H-M   'P 1'
#
loop_
_entity.id
_entity.type
_entity.pdbx_description
1 polymer ?
#
loop_
_entity_poly.entity_id
_entity_poly.type
_entity_poly.pdbx_seq_one_letter_code
_entity_poly.pdbx_strand_id
1 'polypeptide(L)'
;MLKKDTPREGREDRCLSETKDTRSECIGEERFISPLCDDFHAFICLECFKAFSIESKGKLECEWCHTCQCTWLSADEGALMQIPGMAAERRTVAGRRTISFKKGSSVLFNHSYISVDAFKALLGWVGVEIEEELSVVWEKNTDISFTQAQRGKLMELEEGRIRIHASQVSFSDENLCVLPVFDLGSIASLELIAREEKSIRELLTRDLGSIIVRDGELTLTDYAVGILPALELQGTRILKLVASKKEHIKSLLGCKENIFGVERYMWNGCCVYSETTILCGYAVNILPLLNVKQNTTILELDAPEKEHIEGLLELKSRSIEMGVLDDVEETTHQELKLRGYAIRILPMFSMKDMSGLELSASKEDHIKELLEGGANSIYFYEKLHIRLTGYAVGILPKLQKDEIQILQLAASERDHIKELLKCDPGSIVNVGKWSVDLFDYAIGIFTRLQAVQSLDFDSSSADCIAEFLEYEDCSVDVGEAGVHLKNHAVNMLHKLKLDKVSSLYLSGSSEDHIKEILKHEGTVVCEQSHINLTDYAVNTLAKMKIQNTRSLKLSAEKEEHVREVLKCEDCSVDLEGAENVEIREYAVNILPKLKLGNTKRLVSGRLPL
;
A
#
# COMPACT_ATOMS: atom_id res chain seq x y z
N MET A 1 44.22 -9.00 -44.60
CA MET A 1 45.43 -8.22 -44.92
C MET A 1 45.07 -6.76 -44.67
N LEU A 2 45.69 -5.91 -43.86
CA LEU A 2 46.95 -5.81 -43.10
C LEU A 2 46.64 -4.82 -41.94
N LYS A 3 46.93 -5.13 -40.67
CA LYS A 3 48.04 -4.60 -39.85
C LYS A 3 48.56 -3.19 -40.20
N LYS A 4 48.57 -2.30 -39.19
CA LYS A 4 49.68 -1.47 -38.64
C LYS A 4 49.07 -0.24 -37.95
N ASP A 5 49.14 -0.07 -36.64
CA ASP A 5 50.29 0.20 -35.74
C ASP A 5 51.12 1.45 -36.07
N THR A 6 51.48 2.16 -34.98
CA THR A 6 52.51 3.20 -34.74
C THR A 6 52.02 4.66 -34.63
N PRO A 7 52.80 5.59 -34.02
CA PRO A 7 53.41 5.55 -32.68
C PRO A 7 53.38 6.95 -31.97
N ARG A 8 53.82 7.03 -30.71
CA ARG A 8 54.47 8.20 -30.09
C ARG A 8 55.12 7.75 -28.78
N GLU A 9 56.44 7.55 -28.71
CA GLU A 9 57.49 8.60 -28.50
C GLU A 9 57.02 9.65 -27.48
N GLY A 10 57.58 9.83 -26.30
CA GLY A 10 58.93 9.55 -25.83
C GLY A 10 59.40 10.83 -25.10
N ARG A 11 59.69 10.77 -23.80
CA ARG A 11 60.60 11.72 -23.15
C ARG A 11 61.11 11.21 -21.81
N GLU A 12 62.43 11.31 -21.73
CA GLU A 12 63.36 10.84 -20.73
C GLU A 12 63.38 11.70 -19.46
N ASP A 13 63.51 11.00 -18.34
CA ASP A 13 64.52 11.13 -17.28
C ASP A 13 65.05 12.51 -16.88
N ARG A 14 64.76 12.87 -15.62
CA ARG A 14 65.75 13.44 -14.71
C ARG A 14 65.62 12.84 -13.31
N CYS A 15 66.72 12.19 -12.91
CA CYS A 15 67.06 11.73 -11.57
C CYS A 15 66.87 12.81 -10.49
N LEU A 16 66.50 12.38 -9.27
CA LEU A 16 67.17 12.81 -8.03
C LEU A 16 66.91 11.78 -6.90
N SER A 17 68.00 11.07 -6.56
CA SER A 17 68.42 10.52 -5.27
C SER A 17 67.44 9.73 -4.40
N GLU A 18 67.80 8.46 -4.24
CA GLU A 18 67.49 7.56 -3.14
C GLU A 18 67.79 8.20 -1.77
N THR A 19 66.79 8.25 -0.89
CA THR A 19 66.99 8.08 0.55
C THR A 19 66.29 6.79 0.94
N LYS A 20 67.10 5.75 1.18
CA LYS A 20 66.69 4.53 1.89
C LYS A 20 66.13 4.94 3.24
N ASP A 21 64.85 4.69 3.46
CA ASP A 21 64.32 4.55 4.81
C ASP A 21 63.87 3.11 5.01
N THR A 22 64.77 2.35 5.64
CA THR A 22 64.54 1.02 6.19
C THR A 22 63.60 1.14 7.38
N ARG A 23 62.31 0.90 7.18
CA ARG A 23 61.37 0.45 8.21
C ARG A 23 60.23 -0.36 7.58
N SER A 24 60.57 -1.52 7.02
CA SER A 24 59.61 -2.62 6.95
C SER A 24 59.66 -3.35 8.30
N GLU A 25 58.88 -2.88 9.27
CA GLU A 25 58.45 -3.76 10.35
C GLU A 25 57.40 -4.68 9.77
N CYS A 26 57.74 -5.96 9.68
CA CYS A 26 56.80 -7.03 9.38
C CYS A 26 55.63 -6.94 10.37
N ILE A 27 54.44 -6.62 9.89
CA ILE A 27 53.21 -6.92 10.64
C ILE A 27 53.02 -8.44 10.53
N GLY A 28 53.59 -9.16 11.50
CA GLY A 28 53.32 -10.58 11.71
C GLY A 28 51.88 -10.80 12.20
N GLU A 29 51.29 -11.94 11.82
CA GLU A 29 49.95 -12.44 12.18
C GLU A 29 48.81 -11.40 12.10
N GLU A 30 48.21 -11.32 10.90
CA GLU A 30 46.89 -10.78 10.51
C GLU A 30 46.00 -10.22 11.63
N ARG A 31 45.78 -8.89 11.65
CA ARG A 31 44.96 -8.16 12.64
C ARG A 31 43.88 -7.31 11.95
N PHE A 32 42.67 -7.27 12.51
CA PHE A 32 41.59 -6.39 12.04
C PHE A 32 41.76 -4.99 12.64
N ILE A 33 41.53 -3.95 11.84
CA ILE A 33 41.53 -2.55 12.30
C ILE A 33 40.19 -1.96 11.89
N SER A 34 39.28 -1.76 12.85
CA SER A 34 38.02 -1.06 12.59
C SER A 34 38.27 0.45 12.54
N PRO A 35 37.88 1.17 11.47
CA PRO A 35 38.02 2.62 11.40
C PRO A 35 36.88 3.29 12.19
N LEU A 36 37.06 3.46 13.49
CA LEU A 36 36.10 4.17 14.36
C LEU A 36 36.60 5.61 14.62
N CYS A 37 35.67 6.56 14.77
CA CYS A 37 35.96 8.01 14.77
C CYS A 37 36.80 8.48 15.98
N ASP A 38 37.43 9.65 15.82
CA ASP A 38 38.48 10.16 16.72
C ASP A 38 38.02 10.52 18.14
N ASP A 39 36.72 10.73 18.37
CA ASP A 39 36.18 11.27 19.65
C ASP A 39 35.29 10.31 20.46
N PHE A 40 35.35 8.99 20.21
CA PHE A 40 34.72 7.99 21.09
C PHE A 40 33.17 8.02 21.21
N HIS A 41 32.43 8.56 20.22
CA HIS A 41 30.95 8.49 20.21
C HIS A 41 30.37 7.11 19.82
N ALA A 42 31.17 6.05 19.82
CA ALA A 42 30.69 4.71 19.46
C ALA A 42 29.86 4.03 20.57
N PHE A 43 30.02 4.45 21.83
CA PHE A 43 29.26 3.95 22.98
C PHE A 43 28.27 5.02 23.45
N ILE A 44 27.00 4.92 23.05
CA ILE A 44 25.92 5.64 23.73
C ILE A 44 25.66 4.90 25.04
N CYS A 45 25.77 5.55 26.20
CA CYS A 45 25.33 4.91 27.46
C CYS A 45 23.81 4.68 27.43
N LEU A 46 23.32 3.64 28.10
CA LEU A 46 21.90 3.25 28.08
C LEU A 46 20.95 4.44 28.40
N GLU A 47 21.36 5.35 29.28
CA GLU A 47 20.66 6.60 29.61
C GLU A 47 20.46 7.52 28.39
N CYS A 48 21.50 7.72 27.58
CA CYS A 48 21.42 8.52 26.35
C CYS A 48 20.58 7.84 25.25
N PHE A 49 20.53 6.50 25.23
CA PHE A 49 19.67 5.74 24.32
C PHE A 49 18.19 5.82 24.75
N LYS A 50 17.91 5.68 26.05
CA LYS A 50 16.55 5.80 26.62
C LYS A 50 15.96 7.21 26.47
N ALA A 51 16.79 8.25 26.50
CA ALA A 51 16.37 9.62 26.23
C ALA A 51 15.99 9.86 24.75
N PHE A 52 16.37 8.94 23.85
CA PHE A 52 16.15 9.01 22.42
C PHE A 52 14.86 8.25 22.02
N SER A 53 13.70 8.85 22.27
CA SER A 53 12.42 8.31 21.79
C SER A 53 12.45 8.12 20.26
N ILE A 54 11.98 6.96 19.80
CA ILE A 54 12.02 6.43 18.42
C ILE A 54 11.26 7.32 17.39
N GLU A 55 10.62 8.41 17.81
CA GLU A 55 9.76 9.23 16.96
C GLU A 55 10.45 10.39 16.20
N SER A 56 11.76 10.62 16.36
CA SER A 56 12.43 11.75 15.68
C SER A 56 12.84 11.42 14.22
N LYS A 57 12.12 11.99 13.24
CA LYS A 57 12.40 11.90 11.78
C LYS A 57 13.64 12.71 11.32
N GLY A 58 14.59 13.02 12.20
CA GLY A 58 15.80 13.78 11.88
C GLY A 58 16.94 12.89 11.38
N LYS A 59 17.80 13.44 10.51
CA LYS A 59 19.11 12.84 10.21
C LYS A 59 19.90 12.83 11.53
N LEU A 60 20.37 11.66 11.96
CA LEU A 60 21.13 11.51 13.21
C LEU A 60 22.46 12.26 13.08
N GLU A 61 22.52 13.47 13.62
CA GLU A 61 23.75 14.22 13.80
C GLU A 61 24.14 14.15 15.28
N CYS A 62 25.36 13.71 15.56
CA CYS A 62 25.92 13.83 16.90
C CYS A 62 25.96 15.31 17.29
N GLU A 63 25.29 15.69 18.39
CA GLU A 63 25.25 17.09 18.88
C GLU A 63 26.62 17.67 19.23
N TRP A 64 27.67 16.85 19.27
CA TRP A 64 29.03 17.31 19.57
C TRP A 64 29.95 17.45 18.35
N CYS A 65 29.71 16.73 17.25
CA CYS A 65 30.59 16.82 16.07
C CYS A 65 29.88 17.17 14.76
N HIS A 66 28.55 17.10 14.69
CA HIS A 66 27.71 17.51 13.54
C HIS A 66 28.13 16.96 12.15
N THR A 67 28.98 15.94 12.04
CA THR A 67 29.64 15.63 10.74
C THR A 67 29.79 14.15 10.34
N CYS A 68 29.40 13.15 11.14
CA CYS A 68 29.69 11.74 10.79
C CYS A 68 28.52 10.76 10.95
N GLN A 69 28.41 9.83 10.00
CA GLN A 69 27.70 8.55 10.11
C GLN A 69 28.53 7.61 11.01
N CYS A 70 28.07 7.29 12.21
CA CYS A 70 28.79 6.46 13.17
C CYS A 70 28.32 5.00 13.13
N THR A 71 29.26 4.06 13.27
CA THR A 71 28.99 2.62 13.48
C THR A 71 28.91 2.35 14.99
N TRP A 72 27.76 1.85 15.48
CA TRP A 72 27.42 1.76 16.91
C TRP A 72 28.01 0.51 17.60
N LEU A 73 28.54 0.68 18.82
CA LEU A 73 28.87 -0.37 19.79
C LEU A 73 28.56 0.15 21.20
N SER A 74 27.42 -0.22 21.78
CA SER A 74 27.03 0.21 23.15
C SER A 74 26.94 -1.00 24.10
N ALA A 75 27.30 -0.78 25.36
CA ALA A 75 27.21 -1.73 26.47
C ALA A 75 26.46 -1.04 27.63
N ASP A 76 25.48 -1.71 28.22
CA ASP A 76 24.73 -1.24 29.39
C ASP A 76 25.65 -1.04 30.62
N GLU A 77 25.25 -0.28 31.66
CA GLU A 77 26.08 0.02 32.85
C GLU A 77 26.48 -1.23 33.69
N GLY A 78 25.93 -2.41 33.35
CA GLY A 78 26.37 -3.73 33.85
C GLY A 78 27.00 -4.66 32.81
N ALA A 79 27.07 -4.27 31.54
CA ALA A 79 27.57 -5.09 30.44
C ALA A 79 29.11 -5.11 30.41
N LEU A 80 29.69 -6.17 30.97
CA LEU A 80 31.11 -6.47 30.81
C LEU A 80 31.33 -7.19 29.48
N MET A 81 31.98 -6.53 28.54
CA MET A 81 32.69 -7.25 27.47
C MET A 81 33.92 -7.90 28.11
N GLN A 82 33.73 -9.05 28.75
CA GLN A 82 34.84 -9.84 29.23
C GLN A 82 35.56 -10.40 28.00
N ILE A 83 36.84 -10.10 27.89
CA ILE A 83 37.73 -10.70 26.90
C ILE A 83 38.54 -11.73 27.69
N PRO A 84 38.16 -13.02 27.68
CA PRO A 84 38.87 -14.02 28.47
C PRO A 84 40.25 -14.25 27.83
N GLY A 85 41.30 -13.72 28.47
CA GLY A 85 42.66 -13.70 27.93
C GLY A 85 42.90 -12.52 26.97
N MET A 86 43.98 -11.75 27.15
CA MET A 86 44.31 -10.53 26.39
C MET A 86 44.35 -10.75 24.85
N ALA A 87 43.20 -10.66 24.18
CA ALA A 87 43.08 -10.89 22.74
C ALA A 87 42.62 -9.66 21.93
N ALA A 88 42.21 -8.57 22.62
CA ALA A 88 41.97 -7.30 21.98
C ALA A 88 42.97 -6.24 22.46
N GLU A 89 43.69 -5.63 21.52
CA GLU A 89 44.63 -4.55 21.82
C GLU A 89 44.04 -3.22 21.36
N ARG A 90 43.89 -2.28 22.30
CA ARG A 90 43.53 -0.89 21.99
C ARG A 90 44.77 -0.21 21.40
N ARG A 91 44.64 0.33 20.18
CA ARG A 91 45.73 1.05 19.50
C ARG A 91 45.22 2.34 18.92
N THR A 92 46.12 3.30 18.73
CA THR A 92 45.86 4.49 17.94
C THR A 92 46.57 4.33 16.60
N VAL A 93 45.84 4.26 15.49
CA VAL A 93 46.38 4.14 14.13
C VAL A 93 45.95 5.36 13.33
N ALA A 94 46.92 6.18 12.91
CA ALA A 94 46.67 7.44 12.17
C ALA A 94 45.71 8.41 12.89
N GLY A 95 45.88 8.60 14.20
CA GLY A 95 45.02 9.46 15.03
C GLY A 95 43.76 8.77 15.57
N ARG A 96 43.29 7.72 14.89
CA ARG A 96 42.06 7.00 15.23
C ARG A 96 42.31 5.91 16.24
N ARG A 97 41.48 5.83 17.28
CA ARG A 97 41.52 4.75 18.27
C ARG A 97 40.77 3.54 17.73
N THR A 98 41.45 2.40 17.66
CA THR A 98 40.98 1.16 17.04
C THR A 98 41.07 0.01 18.03
N ILE A 99 40.06 -0.86 18.03
CA ILE A 99 40.10 -2.14 18.72
C ILE A 99 40.55 -3.18 17.71
N SER A 100 41.70 -3.82 17.97
CA SER A 100 42.22 -4.89 17.13
C SER A 100 42.01 -6.23 17.82
N PHE A 101 41.42 -7.18 17.11
CA PHE A 101 41.24 -8.55 17.61
C PHE A 101 42.28 -9.47 16.98
N LYS A 102 42.83 -10.39 17.77
CA LYS A 102 43.69 -11.45 17.22
C LYS A 102 42.82 -12.44 16.43
N LYS A 103 43.18 -12.73 15.18
CA LYS A 103 42.47 -13.74 14.38
C LYS A 103 42.40 -15.07 15.15
N GLY A 104 41.19 -15.62 15.27
CA GLY A 104 40.93 -16.86 16.01
C GLY A 104 40.72 -16.71 17.52
N SER A 105 40.72 -15.50 18.09
CA SER A 105 40.26 -15.28 19.47
C SER A 105 38.74 -15.40 19.59
N SER A 106 38.22 -15.66 20.79
CA SER A 106 36.78 -15.53 21.09
C SER A 106 36.45 -14.16 21.69
N VAL A 107 35.21 -13.70 21.47
CA VAL A 107 34.65 -12.47 22.04
C VAL A 107 33.32 -12.83 22.70
N LEU A 108 33.17 -12.49 23.99
CA LEU A 108 31.94 -12.69 24.75
C LEU A 108 31.09 -11.41 24.71
N PHE A 109 29.84 -11.53 24.26
CA PHE A 109 28.84 -10.47 24.32
C PHE A 109 27.83 -10.74 25.43
N ASN A 110 27.56 -9.71 26.23
CA ASN A 110 26.51 -9.70 27.23
C ASN A 110 25.78 -8.34 27.14
N HIS A 111 24.48 -8.33 26.81
CA HIS A 111 23.63 -7.15 26.63
C HIS A 111 24.28 -6.03 25.79
N SER A 112 24.78 -6.38 24.61
CA SER A 112 25.54 -5.47 23.74
C SER A 112 24.75 -5.06 22.50
N TYR A 113 25.01 -3.85 22.01
CA TYR A 113 24.46 -3.35 20.74
C TYR A 113 25.56 -3.24 19.69
N ILE A 114 25.33 -3.72 18.47
CA ILE A 114 26.29 -3.61 17.38
C ILE A 114 25.60 -3.37 16.04
N SER A 115 26.18 -2.56 15.15
CA SER A 115 25.70 -2.47 13.77
C SER A 115 25.87 -3.82 13.04
N VAL A 116 25.00 -4.10 12.06
CA VAL A 116 25.17 -5.25 11.15
C VAL A 116 26.58 -5.39 10.57
N ASP A 117 27.17 -4.32 10.04
CA ASP A 117 28.42 -4.43 9.29
C ASP A 117 29.58 -4.80 10.21
N ALA A 118 29.60 -4.20 11.40
CA ALA A 118 30.53 -4.59 12.45
C ALA A 118 30.29 -6.04 12.91
N PHE A 119 29.03 -6.47 13.05
CA PHE A 119 28.69 -7.85 13.40
C PHE A 119 29.18 -8.85 12.34
N LYS A 120 28.91 -8.60 11.05
CA LYS A 120 29.40 -9.40 9.92
C LYS A 120 30.93 -9.45 9.90
N ALA A 121 31.59 -8.31 10.08
CA ALA A 121 33.04 -8.24 10.13
C ALA A 121 33.60 -9.11 11.28
N LEU A 122 32.99 -9.04 12.48
CA LEU A 122 33.42 -9.86 13.62
C LEU A 122 33.23 -11.36 13.36
N LEU A 123 32.08 -11.77 12.82
CA LEU A 123 31.85 -13.17 12.43
C LEU A 123 32.92 -13.68 11.45
N GLY A 124 33.48 -12.83 10.59
CA GLY A 124 34.54 -13.23 9.68
C GLY A 124 35.90 -13.50 10.37
N TRP A 125 36.15 -12.90 11.52
CA TRP A 125 37.51 -12.75 12.07
C TRP A 125 37.74 -13.45 13.41
N VAL A 126 36.72 -13.48 14.28
CA VAL A 126 36.80 -14.01 15.64
C VAL A 126 35.77 -15.13 15.86
N GLY A 127 35.97 -15.94 16.91
CA GLY A 127 34.89 -16.71 17.52
C GLY A 127 33.97 -15.76 18.28
N VAL A 128 32.67 -16.01 18.23
CA VAL A 128 31.66 -15.18 18.90
C VAL A 128 30.95 -16.07 19.90
N GLU A 129 30.94 -15.67 21.17
CA GLU A 129 30.18 -16.30 22.24
C GLU A 129 29.20 -15.26 22.78
N ILE A 130 27.94 -15.65 23.02
CA ILE A 130 26.89 -14.74 23.53
C ILE A 130 26.41 -15.33 24.85
N GLU A 131 26.59 -14.63 25.97
CA GLU A 131 26.22 -15.13 27.31
C GLU A 131 24.72 -15.00 27.59
N GLU A 132 24.11 -13.91 27.14
CA GLU A 132 22.69 -13.62 27.33
C GLU A 132 22.06 -13.17 26.01
N GLU A 133 22.23 -11.89 25.64
CA GLU A 133 21.63 -11.30 24.44
C GLU A 133 22.61 -10.40 23.69
N LEU A 134 22.61 -10.49 22.35
CA LEU A 134 23.25 -9.54 21.45
C LEU A 134 22.20 -8.82 20.61
N SER A 135 22.09 -7.50 20.76
CA SER A 135 21.23 -6.65 19.94
C SER A 135 21.98 -6.17 18.70
N VAL A 136 21.50 -6.53 17.50
CA VAL A 136 22.06 -6.06 16.23
C VAL A 136 21.13 -4.99 15.65
N VAL A 137 21.65 -3.78 15.48
CA VAL A 137 20.90 -2.66 14.91
C VAL A 137 21.11 -2.59 13.40
N TRP A 138 19.99 -2.50 12.67
CA TRP A 138 19.96 -2.53 11.22
C TRP A 138 19.48 -1.20 10.65
N GLU A 139 20.27 -0.60 9.75
CA GLU A 139 19.82 0.56 8.97
C GLU A 139 18.87 0.11 7.85
N LYS A 140 17.89 0.94 7.52
CA LYS A 140 16.72 0.55 6.71
C LYS A 140 17.09 -0.09 5.36
N ASN A 141 16.39 -1.18 5.02
CA ASN A 141 16.30 -1.80 3.69
C ASN A 141 17.59 -2.43 3.14
N THR A 142 18.34 -3.19 3.94
CA THR A 142 19.48 -3.94 3.40
C THR A 142 19.24 -5.45 3.43
N ASP A 143 19.43 -6.08 2.27
CA ASP A 143 19.40 -7.53 2.10
C ASP A 143 20.51 -8.18 2.94
N ILE A 144 20.14 -9.18 3.73
CA ILE A 144 21.09 -9.88 4.59
C ILE A 144 21.74 -11.01 3.80
N SER A 145 23.00 -10.81 3.43
CA SER A 145 23.87 -11.90 2.97
C SER A 145 24.98 -12.19 3.97
N PHE A 146 25.11 -13.44 4.38
CA PHE A 146 26.25 -13.99 5.10
C PHE A 146 27.04 -14.92 4.17
N THR A 147 28.36 -14.89 4.27
CA THR A 147 29.24 -15.88 3.63
C THR A 147 29.03 -17.27 4.25
N GLN A 148 29.39 -18.34 3.53
CA GLN A 148 29.30 -19.71 4.05
C GLN A 148 30.02 -19.89 5.40
N ALA A 149 31.19 -19.27 5.57
CA ALA A 149 31.94 -19.32 6.83
C ALA A 149 31.21 -18.59 7.98
N GLN A 150 30.61 -17.43 7.69
CA GLN A 150 29.82 -16.69 8.68
C GLN A 150 28.57 -17.49 9.09
N ARG A 151 27.89 -18.13 8.13
CA ARG A 151 26.73 -18.99 8.43
C ARG A 151 27.11 -20.17 9.30
N GLY A 152 28.21 -20.86 9.00
CA GLY A 152 28.70 -21.96 9.84
C GLY A 152 28.89 -21.54 11.29
N LYS A 153 29.51 -20.38 11.53
CA LYS A 153 29.67 -19.82 12.89
C LYS A 153 28.36 -19.40 13.53
N LEU A 154 27.44 -18.78 12.78
CA LEU A 154 26.11 -18.43 13.30
C LEU A 154 25.36 -19.68 13.77
N MET A 155 25.47 -20.78 13.03
CA MET A 155 24.81 -22.04 13.34
C MET A 155 25.39 -22.77 14.57
N GLU A 156 26.55 -22.35 15.06
CA GLU A 156 27.14 -22.82 16.32
C GLU A 156 26.56 -22.06 17.55
N LEU A 157 25.88 -20.93 17.33
CA LEU A 157 25.26 -20.16 18.39
C LEU A 157 23.92 -20.77 18.81
N GLU A 158 23.54 -20.55 20.07
CA GLU A 158 22.23 -20.94 20.58
C GLU A 158 21.10 -20.12 19.93
N GLU A 159 19.95 -20.76 19.77
CA GLU A 159 18.76 -20.18 19.15
C GLU A 159 18.24 -18.97 19.95
N GLY A 160 17.74 -17.95 19.24
CA GLY A 160 17.15 -16.75 19.83
C GLY A 160 18.09 -15.80 20.59
N ARG A 161 19.41 -16.05 20.64
CA ARG A 161 20.35 -15.19 21.39
C ARG A 161 20.70 -13.86 20.71
N ILE A 162 20.36 -13.68 19.44
CA ILE A 162 20.62 -12.44 18.71
C ILE A 162 19.32 -11.69 18.43
N ARG A 163 19.03 -10.63 19.18
CA ARG A 163 17.88 -9.77 18.90
C ARG A 163 18.19 -8.80 17.76
N ILE A 164 17.34 -8.74 16.75
CA ILE A 164 17.49 -7.78 15.66
C ILE A 164 16.54 -6.59 15.89
N HIS A 165 17.10 -5.38 15.85
CA HIS A 165 16.33 -4.12 15.86
C HIS A 165 16.38 -3.52 14.46
N ALA A 166 15.30 -3.68 13.71
CA ALA A 166 15.22 -3.25 12.32
C ALA A 166 13.77 -2.92 11.92
N SER A 167 13.58 -1.91 11.06
CA SER A 167 12.26 -1.66 10.48
C SER A 167 11.86 -2.70 9.44
N GLN A 168 12.83 -3.25 8.70
CA GLN A 168 12.62 -4.26 7.68
C GLN A 168 13.86 -5.14 7.58
N VAL A 169 13.66 -6.46 7.48
CA VAL A 169 14.71 -7.46 7.31
C VAL A 169 14.32 -8.42 6.21
N SER A 170 15.26 -8.71 5.29
CA SER A 170 15.06 -9.69 4.22
C SER A 170 16.15 -10.76 4.26
N PHE A 171 15.73 -12.04 4.30
CA PHE A 171 16.60 -13.20 4.20
C PHE A 171 16.30 -13.97 2.91
N SER A 172 17.34 -14.33 2.17
CA SER A 172 17.22 -15.08 0.93
C SER A 172 18.06 -16.35 0.91
N ASP A 173 17.50 -17.39 0.30
CA ASP A 173 18.13 -18.65 -0.07
C ASP A 173 18.97 -19.27 1.07
N GLU A 174 20.29 -19.38 0.90
CA GLU A 174 21.20 -20.00 1.85
C GLU A 174 21.26 -19.25 3.20
N ASN A 175 20.80 -18.00 3.27
CA ASN A 175 20.76 -17.24 4.52
C ASN A 175 19.53 -17.56 5.37
N LEU A 176 18.58 -18.33 4.86
CA LEU A 176 17.43 -18.75 5.64
C LEU A 176 17.83 -19.68 6.80
N CYS A 177 18.89 -20.48 6.64
CA CYS A 177 19.30 -21.44 7.68
C CYS A 177 19.70 -20.79 9.00
N VAL A 178 20.11 -19.51 9.00
CA VAL A 178 20.49 -18.79 10.22
C VAL A 178 19.32 -18.15 10.97
N LEU A 179 18.09 -18.23 10.43
CA LEU A 179 16.90 -17.68 11.09
C LEU A 179 16.72 -18.11 12.56
N PRO A 180 16.92 -19.38 12.96
CA PRO A 180 16.72 -19.81 14.34
C PRO A 180 17.60 -19.09 15.37
N VAL A 181 18.73 -18.51 14.93
CA VAL A 181 19.68 -17.81 15.80
C VAL A 181 19.16 -16.42 16.20
N PHE A 182 18.21 -15.87 15.45
CA PHE A 182 17.73 -14.50 15.64
C PHE A 182 16.39 -14.42 16.37
N ASP A 183 16.31 -13.55 17.39
CA ASP A 183 15.06 -13.04 17.94
C ASP A 183 14.56 -11.88 17.05
N LEU A 184 13.48 -12.17 16.32
CA LEU A 184 12.85 -11.27 15.35
C LEU A 184 11.69 -10.45 15.97
N GLY A 185 11.48 -10.55 17.28
CA GLY A 185 10.35 -9.93 17.98
C GLY A 185 10.31 -8.40 17.95
N SER A 186 11.38 -7.75 17.52
CA SER A 186 11.50 -6.28 17.39
C SER A 186 11.49 -5.78 15.93
N ILE A 187 11.16 -6.65 14.97
CA ILE A 187 11.14 -6.31 13.54
C ILE A 187 9.72 -5.95 13.09
N ALA A 188 9.59 -4.82 12.40
CA ALA A 188 8.30 -4.38 11.85
C ALA A 188 7.93 -5.04 10.50
N SER A 189 8.91 -5.53 9.72
CA SER A 189 8.67 -6.24 8.46
C SER A 189 9.75 -7.29 8.20
N LEU A 190 9.35 -8.55 8.01
CA LEU A 190 10.24 -9.68 7.73
C LEU A 190 9.89 -10.27 6.36
N GLU A 191 10.88 -10.36 5.47
CA GLU A 191 10.74 -10.99 4.15
C GLU A 191 11.67 -12.21 4.06
N LEU A 192 11.12 -13.36 3.70
CA LEU A 192 11.84 -14.62 3.55
C LEU A 192 11.66 -15.11 2.10
N ILE A 193 12.76 -15.30 1.38
CA ILE A 193 12.76 -15.69 -0.04
C ILE A 193 13.54 -16.99 -0.21
N ALA A 194 12.92 -18.03 -0.78
CA ALA A 194 13.64 -19.26 -1.11
C ALA A 194 13.37 -19.70 -2.55
N ARG A 195 14.37 -19.60 -3.42
CA ARG A 195 14.26 -19.98 -4.84
C ARG A 195 14.43 -21.47 -5.07
N GLU A 196 15.03 -22.18 -4.11
CA GLU A 196 15.24 -23.61 -4.16
C GLU A 196 14.71 -24.29 -2.90
N GLU A 197 14.10 -25.46 -3.06
CA GLU A 197 13.57 -26.26 -1.94
C GLU A 197 14.64 -26.56 -0.88
N LYS A 198 15.88 -26.81 -1.31
CA LYS A 198 16.99 -27.15 -0.40
C LYS A 198 17.24 -26.06 0.66
N SER A 199 16.92 -24.80 0.33
CA SER A 199 17.11 -23.64 1.21
C SER A 199 16.19 -23.66 2.44
N ILE A 200 15.05 -24.36 2.36
CA ILE A 200 14.10 -24.49 3.47
C ILE A 200 14.15 -25.85 4.18
N ARG A 201 14.81 -26.86 3.59
CA ARG A 201 14.83 -28.22 4.16
C ARG A 201 15.41 -28.27 5.56
N GLU A 202 16.50 -27.54 5.79
CA GLU A 202 17.13 -27.49 7.11
C GLU A 202 16.22 -26.83 8.14
N LEU A 203 15.48 -25.78 7.75
CA LEU A 203 14.50 -25.11 8.60
C LEU A 203 13.33 -26.01 8.98
N LEU A 204 12.81 -26.80 8.03
CA LEU A 204 11.73 -27.75 8.30
C LEU A 204 12.12 -28.89 9.23
N THR A 205 13.41 -29.20 9.36
CA THR A 205 13.91 -30.23 10.29
C THR A 205 14.21 -29.70 11.69
N ARG A 206 14.28 -28.38 11.85
CA ARG A 206 14.54 -27.73 13.12
C ARG A 206 13.23 -27.32 13.76
N ASP A 207 13.25 -27.29 15.09
CA ASP A 207 12.23 -26.57 15.84
C ASP A 207 12.56 -25.08 15.68
N LEU A 208 11.84 -24.38 14.79
CA LEU A 208 12.08 -22.94 14.57
C LEU A 208 11.65 -22.10 15.79
N GLY A 209 11.03 -22.72 16.79
CA GLY A 209 10.33 -22.03 17.85
C GLY A 209 9.23 -21.12 17.29
N SER A 210 8.75 -20.21 18.12
CA SER A 210 7.86 -19.16 17.66
C SER A 210 8.65 -18.06 16.97
N ILE A 211 8.56 -17.99 15.64
CA ILE A 211 8.97 -16.79 14.92
C ILE A 211 7.92 -15.71 15.15
N ILE A 212 8.11 -14.95 16.23
CA ILE A 212 7.21 -13.88 16.62
C ILE A 212 7.53 -12.63 15.78
N VAL A 213 6.64 -12.27 14.86
CA VAL A 213 6.65 -10.96 14.18
C VAL A 213 5.58 -10.08 14.83
N ARG A 214 5.97 -9.35 15.89
CA ARG A 214 5.03 -8.50 16.66
C ARG A 214 4.65 -7.25 15.85
N ASP A 215 3.35 -7.08 15.63
CA ASP A 215 2.75 -5.89 15.01
C ASP A 215 3.27 -5.55 13.59
N GLY A 216 3.81 -6.56 12.89
CA GLY A 216 4.55 -6.37 11.64
C GLY A 216 3.95 -7.06 10.40
N GLU A 217 4.69 -6.95 9.31
CA GLU A 217 4.47 -7.64 8.04
C GLU A 217 5.38 -8.87 7.94
N LEU A 218 4.84 -10.02 7.56
CA LEU A 218 5.60 -11.21 7.18
C LEU A 218 5.34 -11.51 5.70
N THR A 219 6.38 -11.49 4.88
CA THR A 219 6.33 -11.91 3.48
C THR A 219 7.11 -13.21 3.28
N LEU A 220 6.46 -14.26 2.80
CA LEU A 220 7.10 -15.51 2.37
C LEU A 220 7.02 -15.65 0.85
N THR A 221 8.16 -15.79 0.19
CA THR A 221 8.27 -15.87 -1.27
C THR A 221 8.86 -17.20 -1.74
N ASP A 222 8.19 -17.79 -2.74
CA ASP A 222 8.53 -19.05 -3.40
C ASP A 222 8.56 -20.23 -2.42
N TYR A 223 9.64 -21.03 -2.37
CA TYR A 223 9.72 -22.17 -1.46
C TYR A 223 9.63 -21.75 0.01
N ALA A 224 9.86 -20.47 0.35
CA ALA A 224 9.73 -19.99 1.73
C ALA A 224 8.28 -20.13 2.21
N VAL A 225 7.28 -20.12 1.32
CA VAL A 225 5.88 -20.41 1.68
C VAL A 225 5.76 -21.79 2.34
N GLY A 226 6.60 -22.76 1.95
CA GLY A 226 6.61 -24.11 2.50
C GLY A 226 7.00 -24.20 3.97
N ILE A 227 7.56 -23.15 4.59
CA ILE A 227 7.90 -23.12 6.01
C ILE A 227 6.72 -22.69 6.89
N LEU A 228 5.61 -22.22 6.32
CA LEU A 228 4.41 -21.79 7.06
C LEU A 228 3.99 -22.76 8.19
N PRO A 229 4.03 -24.10 8.02
CA PRO A 229 3.66 -25.04 9.09
C PRO A 229 4.59 -25.03 10.31
N ALA A 230 5.81 -24.53 10.14
CA ALA A 230 6.81 -24.42 11.19
C ALA A 230 6.83 -23.01 11.82
N LEU A 231 5.95 -22.10 11.40
CA LEU A 231 5.86 -20.74 11.95
C LEU A 231 4.72 -20.63 12.94
N GLU A 232 5.02 -20.13 14.14
CA GLU A 232 4.00 -19.67 15.08
C GLU A 232 3.82 -18.15 14.91
N LEU A 233 2.77 -17.75 14.19
CA LEU A 233 2.50 -16.35 13.90
C LEU A 233 1.75 -15.71 15.07
N GLN A 234 2.43 -14.84 15.82
CA GLN A 234 1.82 -14.05 16.89
C GLN A 234 1.89 -12.55 16.57
N GLY A 235 0.73 -11.90 16.49
CA GLY A 235 0.63 -10.44 16.30
C GLY A 235 1.00 -9.94 14.91
N THR A 236 1.02 -10.81 13.90
CA THR A 236 1.30 -10.42 12.51
C THR A 236 0.12 -9.67 11.91
N ARG A 237 0.32 -8.39 11.55
CA ARG A 237 -0.72 -7.55 10.95
C ARG A 237 -0.93 -7.83 9.47
N ILE A 238 0.15 -8.14 8.76
CA ILE A 238 0.10 -8.44 7.32
C ILE A 238 0.85 -9.75 7.08
N LEU A 239 0.15 -10.77 6.59
CA LEU A 239 0.74 -12.02 6.12
C LEU A 239 0.66 -12.06 4.60
N LYS A 240 1.80 -12.03 3.92
CA LYS A 240 1.88 -12.07 2.46
C LYS A 240 2.60 -13.33 1.98
N LEU A 241 1.91 -14.15 1.21
CA LEU A 241 2.43 -15.41 0.67
C LEU A 241 2.47 -15.33 -0.85
N VAL A 242 3.65 -15.44 -1.44
CA VAL A 242 3.87 -15.33 -2.88
C VAL A 242 4.49 -16.61 -3.39
N ALA A 243 3.88 -17.28 -4.36
CA ALA A 243 4.48 -18.44 -5.00
C ALA A 243 4.40 -18.33 -6.52
N SER A 244 5.56 -18.21 -7.18
CA SER A 244 5.63 -18.09 -8.64
C SER A 244 5.42 -19.41 -9.39
N LYS A 245 5.55 -20.56 -8.72
CA LYS A 245 5.38 -21.89 -9.32
C LYS A 245 4.67 -22.87 -8.41
N LYS A 246 4.00 -23.89 -8.98
CA LYS A 246 3.25 -24.90 -8.23
C LYS A 246 4.14 -25.69 -7.28
N GLU A 247 5.39 -25.97 -7.65
CA GLU A 247 6.34 -26.71 -6.82
C GLU A 247 6.67 -26.01 -5.50
N HIS A 248 6.53 -24.68 -5.43
CA HIS A 248 6.84 -23.89 -4.24
C HIS A 248 5.90 -24.18 -3.06
N ILE A 249 4.67 -24.62 -3.35
CA ILE A 249 3.64 -24.96 -2.35
C ILE A 249 3.38 -26.46 -2.26
N LYS A 250 4.15 -27.30 -2.97
CA LYS A 250 3.88 -28.74 -3.08
C LYS A 250 3.88 -29.45 -1.73
N SER A 251 4.75 -29.04 -0.80
CA SER A 251 4.79 -29.59 0.56
C SER A 251 3.50 -29.32 1.34
N LEU A 252 2.86 -28.17 1.10
CA LEU A 252 1.63 -27.76 1.79
C LEU A 252 0.38 -28.43 1.25
N LEU A 253 0.34 -28.73 -0.05
CA LEU A 253 -0.82 -29.39 -0.66
C LEU A 253 -1.07 -30.82 -0.13
N GLY A 254 -0.11 -31.42 0.59
CA GLY A 254 -0.29 -32.70 1.29
C GLY A 254 -0.86 -32.57 2.71
N CYS A 255 -0.99 -31.36 3.25
CA CYS A 255 -1.54 -31.09 4.57
C CYS A 255 -3.08 -31.22 4.56
N LYS A 256 -3.68 -31.55 5.72
CA LYS A 256 -5.14 -31.50 5.86
C LYS A 256 -5.61 -30.04 5.91
N GLU A 257 -6.89 -29.82 5.60
CA GLU A 257 -7.52 -28.48 5.65
C GLU A 257 -7.54 -27.89 7.08
N ASN A 258 -7.58 -26.56 7.17
CA ASN A 258 -7.69 -25.78 8.42
C ASN A 258 -6.63 -26.08 9.48
N ILE A 259 -5.39 -26.40 9.08
CA ILE A 259 -4.30 -26.62 10.03
C ILE A 259 -3.69 -25.30 10.50
N PHE A 260 -3.65 -24.28 9.66
CA PHE A 260 -2.93 -23.04 9.95
C PHE A 260 -3.90 -21.98 10.49
N GLY A 261 -4.01 -21.95 11.82
CA GLY A 261 -4.62 -20.84 12.54
C GLY A 261 -3.63 -19.70 12.70
N VAL A 262 -4.00 -18.51 12.25
CA VAL A 262 -3.37 -17.26 12.74
C VAL A 262 -4.02 -16.99 14.09
N GLU A 263 -3.51 -17.55 15.19
CA GLU A 263 -4.21 -17.46 16.48
C GLU A 263 -4.34 -16.01 16.96
N ARG A 264 -5.59 -15.55 17.21
CA ARG A 264 -5.84 -14.33 17.96
C ARG A 264 -5.51 -14.56 19.43
N TYR A 265 -4.43 -13.96 19.91
CA TYR A 265 -4.30 -13.72 21.33
C TYR A 265 -5.17 -12.52 21.72
N MET A 266 -6.22 -12.78 22.52
CA MET A 266 -6.93 -11.70 23.22
C MET A 266 -6.01 -11.10 24.28
N TRP A 267 -5.29 -10.04 23.92
CA TRP A 267 -4.51 -9.27 24.87
C TRP A 267 -5.42 -8.25 25.57
N ASN A 268 -5.75 -8.50 26.84
CA ASN A 268 -6.36 -7.55 27.78
C ASN A 268 -7.61 -6.77 27.31
N GLY A 269 -8.46 -7.37 26.47
CA GLY A 269 -9.77 -6.80 26.10
C GLY A 269 -9.68 -5.55 25.20
N CYS A 270 -8.55 -5.30 24.54
CA CYS A 270 -8.40 -4.13 23.68
C CYS A 270 -7.44 -4.41 22.52
N CYS A 271 -7.89 -5.09 21.47
CA CYS A 271 -7.16 -5.19 20.19
C CYS A 271 -8.16 -5.28 19.03
N VAL A 272 -8.48 -4.13 18.43
CA VAL A 272 -9.07 -4.02 17.09
C VAL A 272 -7.91 -3.80 16.11
N TYR A 273 -7.15 -4.86 15.78
CA TYR A 273 -6.17 -4.79 14.71
C TYR A 273 -6.67 -5.54 13.50
N SER A 274 -6.70 -4.87 12.36
CA SER A 274 -7.07 -5.45 11.09
C SER A 274 -5.94 -6.32 10.57
N GLU A 275 -6.08 -7.64 10.63
CA GLU A 275 -5.17 -8.58 9.99
C GLU A 275 -5.47 -8.68 8.50
N THR A 276 -4.45 -8.45 7.67
CA THR A 276 -4.50 -8.57 6.21
C THR A 276 -3.75 -9.82 5.79
N THR A 277 -4.39 -10.72 5.05
CA THR A 277 -3.75 -11.89 4.43
C THR A 277 -3.76 -11.72 2.92
N ILE A 278 -2.58 -11.76 2.30
CA ILE A 278 -2.38 -11.56 0.86
C ILE A 278 -1.79 -12.85 0.26
N LEU A 279 -2.49 -13.50 -0.67
CA LEU A 279 -2.00 -14.66 -1.41
C LEU A 279 -1.80 -14.30 -2.88
N CYS A 280 -0.59 -14.47 -3.39
CA CYS A 280 -0.24 -14.15 -4.77
C CYS A 280 0.29 -15.38 -5.55
N GLY A 281 -0.13 -15.50 -6.79
CA GLY A 281 0.30 -16.59 -7.68
C GLY A 281 -0.26 -17.94 -7.24
N TYR A 282 0.56 -18.99 -7.30
CA TYR A 282 0.17 -20.33 -6.86
C TYR A 282 -0.20 -20.40 -5.37
N ALA A 283 0.26 -19.45 -4.54
CA ALA A 283 -0.05 -19.40 -3.11
C ALA A 283 -1.56 -19.31 -2.86
N VAL A 284 -2.35 -18.82 -3.82
CA VAL A 284 -3.81 -18.82 -3.73
C VAL A 284 -4.37 -20.23 -3.47
N ASN A 285 -3.76 -21.30 -3.98
CA ASN A 285 -4.22 -22.69 -3.76
C ASN A 285 -4.07 -23.18 -2.31
N ILE A 286 -3.37 -22.46 -1.44
CA ILE A 286 -3.24 -22.83 -0.02
C ILE A 286 -4.38 -22.25 0.84
N LEU A 287 -5.29 -21.46 0.24
CA LEU A 287 -6.42 -20.85 0.94
C LEU A 287 -7.23 -21.85 1.81
N PRO A 288 -7.56 -23.09 1.37
CA PRO A 288 -8.26 -24.07 2.21
C PRO A 288 -7.49 -24.55 3.43
N LEU A 289 -6.18 -24.30 3.49
CA LEU A 289 -5.33 -24.65 4.62
C LEU A 289 -5.32 -23.56 5.69
N LEU A 290 -5.75 -22.33 5.35
CA LEU A 290 -5.75 -21.17 6.22
C LEU A 290 -7.10 -21.02 6.93
N ASN A 291 -7.08 -20.81 8.25
CA ASN A 291 -8.29 -20.44 9.00
C ASN A 291 -8.60 -18.94 8.82
N VAL A 292 -9.17 -18.57 7.68
CA VAL A 292 -9.54 -17.18 7.35
C VAL A 292 -10.78 -16.67 8.11
N LYS A 293 -11.54 -17.55 8.76
CA LYS A 293 -12.85 -17.22 9.33
C LYS A 293 -12.77 -16.26 10.51
N GLN A 294 -11.84 -16.52 11.44
CA GLN A 294 -11.85 -15.87 12.76
C GLN A 294 -10.95 -14.64 12.86
N ASN A 295 -9.89 -14.58 12.05
CA ASN A 295 -8.78 -13.67 12.33
C ASN A 295 -8.53 -12.67 11.19
N THR A 296 -8.86 -13.01 9.95
CA THR A 296 -8.64 -12.15 8.78
C THR A 296 -9.71 -11.08 8.63
N THR A 297 -9.29 -9.82 8.71
CA THR A 297 -10.16 -8.68 8.35
C THR A 297 -10.12 -8.36 6.86
N ILE A 298 -8.97 -8.53 6.21
CA ILE A 298 -8.84 -8.30 4.77
C ILE A 298 -8.18 -9.53 4.14
N LEU A 299 -8.89 -10.23 3.26
CA LEU A 299 -8.33 -11.32 2.46
C LEU A 299 -8.13 -10.83 1.03
N GLU A 300 -6.88 -10.77 0.58
CA GLU A 300 -6.52 -10.39 -0.79
C GLU A 300 -5.92 -11.57 -1.56
N LEU A 301 -6.52 -11.90 -2.71
CA LEU A 301 -6.11 -13.00 -3.58
C LEU A 301 -5.78 -12.45 -4.96
N ASP A 302 -4.53 -12.64 -5.41
CA ASP A 302 -4.04 -12.20 -6.72
C ASP A 302 -3.52 -13.38 -7.54
N ALA A 303 -4.27 -13.74 -8.58
CA ALA A 303 -3.91 -14.81 -9.50
C ALA A 303 -3.79 -14.28 -10.93
N PRO A 304 -2.59 -13.86 -11.38
CA PRO A 304 -2.42 -13.29 -12.72
C PRO A 304 -2.59 -14.31 -13.86
N GLU A 305 -2.42 -15.60 -13.58
CA GLU A 305 -2.55 -16.70 -14.55
C GLU A 305 -3.62 -17.72 -14.11
N LYS A 306 -4.27 -18.37 -15.07
CA LYS A 306 -5.36 -19.33 -14.80
C LYS A 306 -4.90 -20.51 -13.94
N GLU A 307 -3.69 -21.01 -14.20
CA GLU A 307 -3.08 -22.14 -13.48
C GLU A 307 -2.90 -21.91 -11.98
N HIS A 308 -2.86 -20.63 -11.55
CA HIS A 308 -2.74 -20.26 -10.14
C HIS A 308 -3.97 -20.63 -9.29
N ILE A 309 -5.13 -20.93 -9.90
CA ILE A 309 -6.36 -21.29 -9.18
C ILE A 309 -6.90 -22.68 -9.54
N GLU A 310 -6.20 -23.45 -10.39
CA GLU A 310 -6.70 -24.74 -10.87
C GLU A 310 -7.04 -25.72 -9.74
N GLY A 311 -6.22 -25.76 -8.68
CA GLY A 311 -6.48 -26.61 -7.53
C GLY A 311 -7.72 -26.21 -6.74
N LEU A 312 -8.07 -24.91 -6.74
CA LEU A 312 -9.30 -24.44 -6.08
C LEU A 312 -10.54 -24.73 -6.91
N LEU A 313 -10.48 -24.65 -8.24
CA LEU A 313 -11.66 -24.87 -9.09
C LEU A 313 -12.26 -26.29 -8.97
N GLU A 314 -11.52 -27.24 -8.38
CA GLU A 314 -12.00 -28.59 -8.07
C GLU A 314 -12.89 -28.67 -6.80
N LEU A 315 -12.87 -27.64 -5.93
CA LEU A 315 -13.69 -27.65 -4.71
C LEU A 315 -15.15 -27.29 -5.02
N LYS A 316 -16.05 -27.68 -4.11
CA LYS A 316 -17.49 -27.40 -4.22
C LYS A 316 -17.76 -25.91 -3.98
N SER A 317 -18.83 -25.39 -4.59
CA SER A 317 -19.31 -24.02 -4.29
C SER A 317 -19.62 -23.85 -2.80
N ARG A 318 -19.37 -22.65 -2.28
CA ARG A 318 -19.53 -22.30 -0.84
C ARG A 318 -18.71 -23.17 0.12
N SER A 319 -17.59 -23.73 -0.33
CA SER A 319 -16.68 -24.49 0.54
C SER A 319 -15.81 -23.60 1.43
N ILE A 320 -15.69 -22.31 1.11
CA ILE A 320 -14.86 -21.36 1.86
C ILE A 320 -15.78 -20.43 2.63
N GLU A 321 -15.79 -20.56 3.96
CA GLU A 321 -16.55 -19.65 4.82
C GLU A 321 -15.71 -18.41 5.15
N MET A 322 -16.25 -17.23 4.86
CA MET A 322 -15.77 -15.95 5.40
C MET A 322 -16.92 -15.33 6.21
N GLY A 323 -16.60 -14.72 7.34
CA GLY A 323 -17.56 -14.17 8.30
C GLY A 323 -17.47 -14.82 9.68
N VAL A 324 -17.53 -14.00 10.72
CA VAL A 324 -17.62 -14.43 12.13
C VAL A 324 -19.09 -14.43 12.55
N LEU A 325 -19.56 -15.56 13.09
CA LEU A 325 -20.87 -15.70 13.76
C LEU A 325 -20.69 -15.63 15.29
N ASP A 326 -19.86 -14.72 15.79
CA ASP A 326 -19.82 -14.48 17.23
C ASP A 326 -20.90 -13.45 17.53
N ASP A 327 -21.87 -13.83 18.36
CA ASP A 327 -23.03 -13.02 18.79
C ASP A 327 -22.65 -11.71 19.52
N VAL A 328 -21.37 -11.36 19.56
CA VAL A 328 -20.87 -10.14 20.18
C VAL A 328 -21.03 -9.01 19.16
N GLU A 329 -21.85 -8.01 19.49
CA GLU A 329 -22.29 -6.88 18.66
C GLU A 329 -21.16 -6.00 18.04
N GLU A 330 -19.89 -6.39 18.13
CA GLU A 330 -18.77 -5.68 17.53
C GLU A 330 -18.65 -6.05 16.05
N THR A 331 -19.10 -5.12 15.20
CA THR A 331 -19.07 -5.20 13.74
C THR A 331 -17.64 -5.25 13.22
N THR A 332 -17.01 -6.43 13.20
CA THR A 332 -15.73 -6.59 12.50
C THR A 332 -15.96 -6.48 10.99
N HIS A 333 -15.33 -5.47 10.38
CA HIS A 333 -15.43 -5.24 8.94
C HIS A 333 -14.52 -6.24 8.21
N GLN A 334 -15.12 -7.26 7.59
CA GLN A 334 -14.39 -8.18 6.71
C GLN A 334 -14.47 -7.73 5.25
N GLU A 335 -13.32 -7.63 4.59
CA GLU A 335 -13.17 -7.30 3.17
C GLU A 335 -12.54 -8.45 2.38
N LEU A 336 -13.13 -8.78 1.23
CA LEU A 336 -12.57 -9.72 0.26
C LEU A 336 -12.10 -8.97 -0.99
N LYS A 337 -10.82 -9.12 -1.35
CA LYS A 337 -10.22 -8.52 -2.54
C LYS A 337 -9.75 -9.61 -3.50
N LEU A 338 -10.31 -9.67 -4.71
CA LEU A 338 -9.93 -10.66 -5.73
C LEU A 338 -9.39 -9.95 -6.98
N ARG A 339 -8.18 -10.33 -7.41
CA ARG A 339 -7.54 -9.79 -8.62
C ARG A 339 -7.23 -10.89 -9.64
N GLY A 340 -7.36 -10.54 -10.91
CA GLY A 340 -7.05 -11.46 -12.01
C GLY A 340 -7.99 -12.66 -12.07
N TYR A 341 -7.44 -13.84 -12.31
CA TYR A 341 -8.20 -15.11 -12.31
C TYR A 341 -8.79 -15.46 -10.95
N ALA A 342 -8.34 -14.86 -9.83
CA ALA A 342 -8.92 -15.11 -8.51
C ALA A 342 -10.40 -14.71 -8.43
N ILE A 343 -10.91 -13.87 -9.33
CA ILE A 343 -12.34 -13.57 -9.40
C ILE A 343 -13.17 -14.82 -9.67
N ARG A 344 -12.64 -15.82 -10.37
CA ARG A 344 -13.37 -17.05 -10.72
C ARG A 344 -13.71 -17.95 -9.53
N ILE A 345 -12.99 -17.80 -8.42
CA ILE A 345 -13.28 -18.53 -7.18
C ILE A 345 -14.33 -17.80 -6.30
N LEU A 346 -14.85 -16.65 -6.74
CA LEU A 346 -15.90 -15.92 -6.01
C LEU A 346 -17.12 -16.78 -5.63
N PRO A 347 -17.66 -17.68 -6.49
CA PRO A 347 -18.76 -18.58 -6.12
C PRO A 347 -18.45 -19.60 -5.01
N MET A 348 -17.17 -19.73 -4.63
CA MET A 348 -16.71 -20.66 -3.61
C MET A 348 -16.82 -20.07 -2.20
N PHE A 349 -16.98 -18.76 -2.09
CA PHE A 349 -17.13 -18.08 -0.82
C PHE A 349 -18.59 -18.11 -0.34
N SER A 350 -18.78 -18.49 0.92
CA SER A 350 -19.97 -18.16 1.70
C SER A 350 -19.70 -16.82 2.39
N MET A 351 -20.29 -15.74 1.90
CA MET A 351 -20.04 -14.37 2.34
C MET A 351 -21.11 -13.91 3.32
N LYS A 352 -21.18 -14.59 4.48
CA LYS A 352 -21.98 -14.10 5.60
C LYS A 352 -21.18 -13.00 6.28
N ASP A 353 -21.83 -11.90 6.66
CA ASP A 353 -21.22 -10.86 7.50
C ASP A 353 -20.00 -10.13 6.88
N MET A 354 -19.85 -10.12 5.54
CA MET A 354 -18.82 -9.30 4.89
C MET A 354 -19.28 -7.85 4.74
N SER A 355 -18.37 -6.91 4.98
CA SER A 355 -18.61 -5.48 4.79
C SER A 355 -18.08 -4.94 3.46
N GLY A 356 -17.08 -5.59 2.84
CA GLY A 356 -16.47 -5.12 1.59
C GLY A 356 -16.14 -6.22 0.59
N LEU A 357 -16.31 -5.90 -0.69
CA LEU A 357 -15.91 -6.73 -1.83
C LEU A 357 -15.21 -5.86 -2.88
N GLU A 358 -13.95 -6.16 -3.18
CA GLU A 358 -13.17 -5.49 -4.22
C GLU A 358 -12.75 -6.49 -5.30
N LEU A 359 -13.11 -6.22 -6.56
CA LEU A 359 -12.82 -7.10 -7.69
C LEU A 359 -12.08 -6.32 -8.78
N SER A 360 -10.95 -6.85 -9.26
CA SER A 360 -10.11 -6.19 -10.27
C SER A 360 -9.70 -7.14 -11.39
N ALA A 361 -10.10 -6.82 -12.62
CA ALA A 361 -9.74 -7.61 -13.79
C ALA A 361 -9.17 -6.72 -14.90
N SER A 362 -7.92 -6.98 -15.28
CA SER A 362 -7.25 -6.33 -16.43
C SER A 362 -7.49 -7.01 -17.77
N LYS A 363 -8.10 -8.19 -17.80
CA LYS A 363 -8.43 -8.95 -19.02
C LYS A 363 -9.84 -9.51 -18.92
N GLU A 364 -10.56 -9.57 -20.05
CA GLU A 364 -11.89 -10.20 -20.13
C GLU A 364 -11.84 -11.67 -19.68
N ASP A 365 -10.79 -12.39 -20.08
CA ASP A 365 -10.61 -13.80 -19.74
C ASP A 365 -10.65 -14.04 -18.23
N HIS A 366 -10.24 -13.08 -17.39
CA HIS A 366 -10.33 -13.22 -15.93
C HIS A 366 -11.76 -13.48 -15.45
N ILE A 367 -12.77 -12.91 -16.12
CA ILE A 367 -14.19 -13.01 -15.71
C ILE A 367 -15.06 -13.85 -16.65
N LYS A 368 -14.53 -14.27 -17.79
CA LYS A 368 -15.28 -14.97 -18.85
C LYS A 368 -16.11 -16.15 -18.34
N GLU A 369 -15.51 -17.06 -17.56
CA GLU A 369 -16.22 -18.23 -17.01
C GLU A 369 -17.34 -17.82 -16.03
N LEU A 370 -17.20 -16.70 -15.32
CA LEU A 370 -18.22 -16.18 -14.42
C LEU A 370 -19.40 -15.56 -15.20
N LEU A 371 -19.12 -14.92 -16.34
CA LEU A 371 -20.13 -14.38 -17.23
C LEU A 371 -20.92 -15.48 -17.96
N GLU A 372 -20.21 -16.49 -18.49
CA GLU A 372 -20.76 -17.65 -19.21
C GLU A 372 -21.50 -18.63 -18.28
N GLY A 373 -21.12 -18.67 -16.99
CA GLY A 373 -21.86 -19.40 -15.98
C GLY A 373 -23.33 -19.02 -15.97
N GLY A 374 -24.20 -19.96 -15.60
CA GLY A 374 -25.67 -19.75 -15.56
C GLY A 374 -26.11 -18.63 -14.62
N ALA A 375 -27.38 -18.61 -14.25
CA ALA A 375 -27.93 -17.66 -13.26
C ALA A 375 -27.45 -17.97 -11.82
N ASN A 376 -26.16 -18.29 -11.66
CA ASN A 376 -25.49 -18.43 -10.39
C ASN A 376 -25.24 -17.02 -9.85
N SER A 377 -26.28 -16.45 -9.28
CA SER A 377 -26.18 -15.21 -8.57
C SER A 377 -25.33 -15.39 -7.32
N ILE A 378 -24.38 -14.49 -7.18
CA ILE A 378 -23.59 -14.36 -5.96
C ILE A 378 -24.42 -13.53 -5.00
N TYR A 379 -24.82 -14.13 -3.87
CA TYR A 379 -25.68 -13.51 -2.87
C TYR A 379 -24.85 -12.95 -1.72
N PHE A 380 -25.25 -11.78 -1.23
CA PHE A 380 -24.65 -11.10 -0.10
C PHE A 380 -25.71 -10.70 0.92
N TYR A 381 -25.38 -10.80 2.20
CA TYR A 381 -26.27 -10.41 3.30
C TYR A 381 -25.90 -9.00 3.77
N GLU A 382 -26.85 -8.06 3.67
CA GLU A 382 -26.88 -6.67 4.19
C GLU A 382 -25.65 -5.76 3.97
N LYS A 383 -25.87 -4.44 3.82
CA LYS A 383 -24.87 -3.33 3.75
C LYS A 383 -23.42 -3.68 3.32
N LEU A 384 -23.18 -3.83 2.01
CA LEU A 384 -21.88 -4.19 1.44
C LEU A 384 -21.33 -3.01 0.65
N HIS A 385 -20.05 -2.70 0.82
CA HIS A 385 -19.29 -1.84 -0.07
C HIS A 385 -18.72 -2.69 -1.21
N ILE A 386 -19.13 -2.42 -2.44
CA ILE A 386 -18.62 -3.10 -3.64
C ILE A 386 -17.75 -2.15 -4.44
N ARG A 387 -16.52 -2.56 -4.77
CA ARG A 387 -15.63 -1.88 -5.71
C ARG A 387 -15.28 -2.79 -6.87
N LEU A 388 -15.66 -2.42 -8.09
CA LEU A 388 -15.33 -3.18 -9.31
C LEU A 388 -14.43 -2.33 -10.22
N THR A 389 -13.33 -2.91 -10.69
CA THR A 389 -12.36 -2.22 -11.56
C THR A 389 -12.02 -3.01 -12.82
N GLY A 390 -11.88 -2.30 -13.94
CA GLY A 390 -11.57 -2.90 -15.24
C GLY A 390 -12.70 -3.79 -15.75
N TYR A 391 -12.37 -4.93 -16.36
CA TYR A 391 -13.36 -5.91 -16.83
C TYR A 391 -14.27 -6.41 -15.70
N ALA A 392 -13.86 -6.34 -14.43
CA ALA A 392 -14.68 -6.79 -13.30
C ALA A 392 -15.99 -6.01 -13.21
N VAL A 393 -16.08 -4.80 -13.77
CA VAL A 393 -17.35 -4.05 -13.89
C VAL A 393 -18.42 -4.88 -14.61
N GLY A 394 -18.05 -5.67 -15.62
CA GLY A 394 -18.97 -6.54 -16.37
C GLY A 394 -19.69 -7.61 -15.55
N ILE A 395 -19.21 -7.93 -14.34
CA ILE A 395 -19.83 -8.94 -13.47
C ILE A 395 -21.00 -8.38 -12.64
N LEU A 396 -21.22 -7.06 -12.65
CA LEU A 396 -22.25 -6.39 -11.87
C LEU A 396 -23.64 -7.06 -11.96
N PRO A 397 -24.15 -7.49 -13.15
CA PRO A 397 -25.45 -8.14 -13.28
C PRO A 397 -25.51 -9.54 -12.64
N LYS A 398 -24.36 -10.14 -12.31
CA LYS A 398 -24.26 -11.44 -11.62
C LYS A 398 -24.27 -11.28 -10.09
N LEU A 399 -24.06 -10.07 -9.58
CA LEU A 399 -24.11 -9.76 -8.16
C LEU A 399 -25.59 -9.50 -7.79
N GLN A 400 -26.26 -10.47 -7.19
CA GLN A 400 -27.61 -10.24 -6.69
C GLN A 400 -27.54 -9.75 -5.24
N LYS A 401 -28.14 -8.59 -5.00
CA LYS A 401 -28.29 -8.08 -3.65
C LYS A 401 -29.52 -7.20 -3.52
N ASP A 402 -30.15 -7.29 -2.35
CA ASP A 402 -31.27 -6.44 -1.99
C ASP A 402 -30.81 -5.04 -1.55
N GLU A 403 -29.58 -4.88 -1.01
CA GLU A 403 -29.07 -3.58 -0.50
C GLU A 403 -27.54 -3.42 -0.58
N ILE A 404 -27.02 -2.67 -1.56
CA ILE A 404 -25.58 -2.29 -1.68
C ILE A 404 -25.38 -0.90 -1.07
N GLN A 405 -24.50 -0.75 -0.08
CA GLN A 405 -24.34 0.52 0.65
C GLN A 405 -23.51 1.56 -0.12
N ILE A 406 -22.44 1.10 -0.77
CA ILE A 406 -21.58 1.92 -1.62
C ILE A 406 -21.22 1.06 -2.83
N LEU A 407 -21.44 1.59 -4.03
CA LEU A 407 -21.06 0.96 -5.29
C LEU A 407 -20.03 1.84 -5.99
N GLN A 408 -18.79 1.38 -6.09
CA GLN A 408 -17.72 2.06 -6.82
C GLN A 408 -17.36 1.28 -8.08
N LEU A 409 -17.46 1.91 -9.24
CA LEU A 409 -17.19 1.28 -10.53
C LEU A 409 -16.17 2.12 -11.30
N ALA A 410 -15.05 1.52 -11.68
CA ALA A 410 -14.02 2.20 -12.47
C ALA A 410 -13.68 1.40 -13.75
N ALA A 411 -13.86 2.04 -14.90
CA ALA A 411 -13.58 1.44 -16.20
C ALA A 411 -12.73 2.39 -17.05
N SER A 412 -11.44 2.10 -17.19
CA SER A 412 -10.51 2.92 -17.99
C SER A 412 -10.63 2.72 -19.51
N GLU A 413 -11.39 1.71 -19.96
CA GLU A 413 -11.57 1.37 -21.37
C GLU A 413 -13.04 1.06 -21.64
N ARG A 414 -13.53 1.36 -22.85
CA ARG A 414 -14.92 1.08 -23.24
C ARG A 414 -15.27 -0.41 -23.18
N ASP A 415 -14.31 -1.27 -23.53
CA ASP A 415 -14.52 -2.72 -23.53
C ASP A 415 -14.81 -3.29 -22.13
N HIS A 416 -14.39 -2.60 -21.06
CA HIS A 416 -14.68 -3.00 -19.69
C HIS A 416 -16.18 -3.01 -19.35
N ILE A 417 -16.99 -2.18 -20.03
CA ILE A 417 -18.43 -2.07 -19.80
C ILE A 417 -19.28 -2.73 -20.89
N LYS A 418 -18.67 -3.37 -21.89
CA LYS A 418 -19.38 -3.87 -23.09
C LYS A 418 -20.53 -4.84 -22.77
N GLU A 419 -20.38 -5.64 -21.72
CA GLU A 419 -21.42 -6.59 -21.29
C GLU A 419 -22.59 -5.86 -20.62
N LEU A 420 -22.32 -4.79 -19.86
CA LEU A 420 -23.36 -3.99 -19.23
C LEU A 420 -24.16 -3.19 -20.24
N LEU A 421 -23.53 -2.74 -21.33
CA LEU A 421 -24.23 -2.03 -22.40
C LEU A 421 -25.30 -2.89 -23.10
N LYS A 422 -25.18 -4.22 -23.04
CA LYS A 422 -26.19 -5.15 -23.57
C LYS A 422 -27.42 -5.28 -22.67
N CYS A 423 -27.35 -4.85 -21.42
CA CYS A 423 -28.47 -4.88 -20.49
C CYS A 423 -29.46 -3.75 -20.79
N ASP A 424 -30.75 -4.03 -20.59
CA ASP A 424 -31.81 -3.03 -20.74
C ASP A 424 -31.66 -1.91 -19.69
N PRO A 425 -32.06 -0.66 -19.99
CA PRO A 425 -32.10 0.42 -19.02
C PRO A 425 -32.87 0.03 -17.74
N GLY A 426 -32.29 0.33 -16.58
CA GLY A 426 -32.81 -0.03 -15.27
C GLY A 426 -32.79 -1.52 -14.89
N SER A 427 -32.20 -2.41 -15.69
CA SER A 427 -32.25 -3.87 -15.43
C SER A 427 -31.10 -4.41 -14.56
N ILE A 428 -30.03 -3.64 -14.34
CA ILE A 428 -28.78 -4.19 -13.79
C ILE A 428 -28.86 -4.39 -12.28
N VAL A 429 -29.01 -3.31 -11.51
CA VAL A 429 -28.95 -3.37 -10.05
C VAL A 429 -29.82 -2.26 -9.46
N ASN A 430 -30.70 -2.65 -8.54
CA ASN A 430 -31.32 -1.71 -7.60
C ASN A 430 -30.29 -1.40 -6.53
N VAL A 431 -29.67 -0.21 -6.60
CA VAL A 431 -28.59 0.10 -5.67
C VAL A 431 -29.15 0.40 -4.30
N GLY A 432 -30.37 0.98 -4.20
CA GLY A 432 -31.07 1.30 -2.95
C GLY A 432 -30.78 2.73 -2.44
N LYS A 433 -31.00 3.03 -1.16
CA LYS A 433 -30.76 4.38 -0.59
C LYS A 433 -29.28 4.69 -0.36
N TRP A 434 -28.47 4.69 -1.41
CA TRP A 434 -27.03 4.49 -1.27
C TRP A 434 -26.17 5.28 -2.29
N SER A 435 -24.85 5.28 -2.07
CA SER A 435 -23.88 6.06 -2.87
C SER A 435 -23.32 5.25 -4.04
N VAL A 436 -23.28 5.87 -5.21
CA VAL A 436 -22.69 5.32 -6.44
C VAL A 436 -21.58 6.24 -6.91
N ASP A 437 -20.37 5.71 -7.04
CA ASP A 437 -19.23 6.41 -7.58
C ASP A 437 -18.85 5.76 -8.92
N LEU A 438 -18.99 6.50 -10.03
CA LEU A 438 -18.65 6.04 -11.38
C LEU A 438 -17.44 6.80 -11.92
N PHE A 439 -16.40 6.06 -12.29
CA PHE A 439 -15.17 6.60 -12.84
C PHE A 439 -15.00 6.23 -14.31
N ASP A 440 -14.63 7.22 -15.12
CA ASP A 440 -14.34 7.08 -16.56
C ASP A 440 -15.48 6.42 -17.34
N TYR A 441 -15.22 5.37 -18.14
CA TYR A 441 -16.24 4.72 -18.97
C TYR A 441 -17.36 4.08 -18.14
N ALA A 442 -17.18 3.88 -16.82
CA ALA A 442 -18.25 3.37 -15.96
C ALA A 442 -19.43 4.35 -15.89
N ILE A 443 -19.23 5.64 -16.21
CA ILE A 443 -20.32 6.61 -16.31
C ILE A 443 -21.37 6.20 -17.35
N GLY A 444 -20.95 5.54 -18.45
CA GLY A 444 -21.85 5.11 -19.52
C GLY A 444 -22.92 4.09 -19.08
N ILE A 445 -22.77 3.48 -17.90
CA ILE A 445 -23.74 2.53 -17.36
C ILE A 445 -24.75 3.17 -16.41
N PHE A 446 -24.65 4.48 -16.14
CA PHE A 446 -25.53 5.17 -15.19
C PHE A 446 -27.02 4.97 -15.49
N THR A 447 -27.43 5.06 -16.76
CA THR A 447 -28.83 4.88 -17.19
C THR A 447 -29.38 3.48 -16.93
N ARG A 448 -28.52 2.54 -16.50
CA ARG A 448 -28.88 1.16 -16.19
C ARG A 448 -28.96 0.89 -14.69
N LEU A 449 -28.62 1.87 -13.86
CA LEU A 449 -28.76 1.82 -12.40
C LEU A 449 -30.12 2.39 -11.98
N GLN A 450 -30.69 1.87 -10.89
CA GLN A 450 -31.95 2.39 -10.32
C GLN A 450 -31.77 2.75 -8.85
N ALA A 451 -32.55 3.75 -8.41
CA ALA A 451 -32.64 4.24 -7.04
C ALA A 451 -31.27 4.57 -6.45
N VAL A 452 -30.77 5.79 -6.69
CA VAL A 452 -29.48 6.26 -6.16
C VAL A 452 -29.74 7.48 -5.26
N GLN A 453 -29.08 7.54 -4.10
CA GLN A 453 -29.19 8.67 -3.17
C GLN A 453 -28.02 9.66 -3.29
N SER A 454 -26.85 9.17 -3.70
CA SER A 454 -25.68 10.01 -3.94
C SER A 454 -24.92 9.49 -5.15
N LEU A 455 -24.52 10.38 -6.03
CA LEU A 455 -23.94 10.08 -7.33
C LEU A 455 -22.66 10.89 -7.50
N ASP A 456 -21.51 10.22 -7.58
CA ASP A 456 -20.21 10.85 -7.86
C ASP A 456 -19.71 10.37 -9.22
N PHE A 457 -19.57 11.31 -10.16
CA PHE A 457 -19.00 11.07 -11.48
C PHE A 457 -17.66 11.78 -11.60
N ASP A 458 -16.64 11.03 -11.94
CA ASP A 458 -15.31 11.58 -12.25
C ASP A 458 -14.80 10.98 -13.55
N SER A 459 -14.46 11.84 -14.50
CA SER A 459 -13.97 11.41 -15.82
C SER A 459 -12.67 12.11 -16.17
N SER A 460 -11.64 11.31 -16.42
CA SER A 460 -10.32 11.78 -16.84
C SER A 460 -10.25 12.14 -18.33
N SER A 461 -11.24 11.73 -19.14
CA SER A 461 -11.29 11.98 -20.59
C SER A 461 -12.70 12.36 -21.07
N ALA A 462 -12.77 13.15 -22.15
CA ALA A 462 -14.03 13.45 -22.83
C ALA A 462 -14.63 12.22 -23.52
N ASP A 463 -13.79 11.29 -23.99
CA ASP A 463 -14.25 10.08 -24.69
C ASP A 463 -15.10 9.18 -23.79
N CYS A 464 -14.77 9.14 -22.49
CA CYS A 464 -15.47 8.35 -21.47
C CYS A 464 -16.94 8.78 -21.31
N ILE A 465 -17.27 10.03 -21.61
CA ILE A 465 -18.63 10.58 -21.49
C ILE A 465 -19.31 10.80 -22.85
N ALA A 466 -18.65 10.49 -23.96
CA ALA A 466 -19.16 10.79 -25.30
C ALA A 466 -20.52 10.13 -25.56
N GLU A 467 -20.67 8.85 -25.20
CA GLU A 467 -21.94 8.12 -25.30
C GLU A 467 -23.04 8.77 -24.44
N PHE A 468 -22.68 9.34 -23.29
CA PHE A 468 -23.63 10.06 -22.44
C PHE A 468 -24.07 11.40 -23.04
N LEU A 469 -23.20 12.06 -23.81
CA LEU A 469 -23.52 13.33 -24.45
C LEU A 469 -24.43 13.16 -25.68
N GLU A 470 -24.62 11.93 -26.19
CA GLU A 470 -25.56 11.64 -27.28
C GLU A 470 -27.03 11.67 -26.83
N TYR A 471 -27.31 11.62 -25.53
CA TYR A 471 -28.67 11.72 -25.00
C TYR A 471 -29.28 13.11 -25.22
N GLU A 472 -30.60 13.19 -25.27
CA GLU A 472 -31.32 14.47 -25.33
C GLU A 472 -31.11 15.28 -24.04
N ASP A 473 -31.18 16.61 -24.14
CA ASP A 473 -30.99 17.49 -22.98
C ASP A 473 -32.06 17.26 -21.91
N CYS A 474 -31.67 17.33 -20.64
CA CYS A 474 -32.54 17.06 -19.49
C CYS A 474 -33.30 15.71 -19.55
N SER A 475 -32.80 14.73 -20.32
CA SER A 475 -33.46 13.43 -20.47
C SER A 475 -33.14 12.44 -19.35
N VAL A 476 -32.08 12.69 -18.57
CA VAL A 476 -31.59 11.74 -17.57
C VAL A 476 -31.99 12.18 -16.16
N ASP A 477 -33.00 11.52 -15.61
CA ASP A 477 -33.48 11.76 -14.24
C ASP A 477 -32.55 11.12 -13.20
N VAL A 478 -31.98 11.95 -12.34
CA VAL A 478 -31.10 11.53 -11.23
C VAL A 478 -31.87 11.38 -9.90
N GLY A 479 -33.17 11.68 -9.88
CA GLY A 479 -34.03 11.59 -8.70
C GLY A 479 -33.66 12.57 -7.59
N GLU A 480 -33.95 12.16 -6.35
CA GLU A 480 -33.62 12.90 -5.13
C GLU A 480 -32.19 12.62 -4.64
N ALA A 481 -31.23 12.60 -5.57
CA ALA A 481 -29.83 12.29 -5.27
C ALA A 481 -29.01 13.56 -4.95
N GLY A 482 -27.92 13.42 -4.21
CA GLY A 482 -26.79 14.36 -4.31
C GLY A 482 -25.99 14.04 -5.57
N VAL A 483 -25.56 15.04 -6.34
CA VAL A 483 -24.81 14.87 -7.59
C VAL A 483 -23.49 15.60 -7.51
N HIS A 484 -22.40 14.86 -7.70
CA HIS A 484 -21.02 15.34 -7.71
C HIS A 484 -20.44 15.05 -9.09
N LEU A 485 -20.08 16.10 -9.84
CA LEU A 485 -19.47 15.97 -11.17
C LEU A 485 -18.05 16.56 -11.11
N LYS A 486 -17.05 15.74 -11.45
CA LYS A 486 -15.64 16.14 -11.47
C LYS A 486 -15.05 15.99 -12.87
N ASN A 487 -14.10 16.88 -13.18
CA ASN A 487 -13.35 16.87 -14.43
C ASN A 487 -14.29 16.85 -15.65
N HIS A 488 -14.04 16.00 -16.65
CA HIS A 488 -14.87 15.97 -17.86
C HIS A 488 -16.35 15.66 -17.58
N ALA A 489 -16.69 15.01 -16.47
CA ALA A 489 -18.08 14.72 -16.12
C ALA A 489 -18.94 15.98 -15.94
N VAL A 490 -18.33 17.16 -15.67
CA VAL A 490 -19.05 18.44 -15.60
C VAL A 490 -19.79 18.75 -16.92
N ASN A 491 -19.24 18.34 -18.07
CA ASN A 491 -19.88 18.53 -19.37
C ASN A 491 -21.22 17.80 -19.49
N MET A 492 -21.50 16.79 -18.66
CA MET A 492 -22.78 16.07 -18.66
C MET A 492 -23.92 16.85 -18.02
N LEU A 493 -23.64 17.94 -17.31
CA LEU A 493 -24.64 18.65 -16.49
C LEU A 493 -25.92 19.01 -17.25
N HIS A 494 -25.80 19.47 -18.50
CA HIS A 494 -26.94 19.88 -19.33
C HIS A 494 -27.83 18.70 -19.80
N LYS A 495 -27.36 17.46 -19.65
CA LYS A 495 -28.12 16.24 -19.93
C LYS A 495 -28.91 15.76 -18.72
N LEU A 496 -28.54 16.19 -17.51
CA LEU A 496 -29.15 15.75 -16.26
C LEU A 496 -30.41 16.58 -15.96
N LYS A 497 -31.47 15.88 -15.53
CA LYS A 497 -32.68 16.49 -15.00
C LYS A 497 -32.52 16.69 -13.50
N LEU A 498 -32.30 17.94 -13.09
CA LEU A 498 -31.93 18.29 -11.70
C LEU A 498 -33.11 18.76 -10.85
N ASP A 499 -34.37 18.52 -11.22
CA ASP A 499 -35.53 19.10 -10.53
C ASP A 499 -35.69 18.65 -9.06
N LYS A 500 -35.04 17.56 -8.66
CA LYS A 500 -35.19 16.96 -7.33
C LYS A 500 -33.89 16.73 -6.57
N VAL A 501 -32.75 17.13 -7.13
CA VAL A 501 -31.44 16.91 -6.51
C VAL A 501 -31.39 17.60 -5.13
N SER A 502 -30.63 17.03 -4.20
CA SER A 502 -30.49 17.59 -2.85
C SER A 502 -29.29 18.53 -2.75
N SER A 503 -28.19 18.17 -3.41
CA SER A 503 -26.97 18.96 -3.53
C SER A 503 -26.28 18.74 -4.87
N LEU A 504 -25.72 19.80 -5.44
CA LEU A 504 -24.92 19.77 -6.66
C LEU A 504 -23.49 20.24 -6.38
N TYR A 505 -22.50 19.40 -6.65
CA TYR A 505 -21.08 19.73 -6.56
C TYR A 505 -20.44 19.61 -7.94
N LEU A 506 -19.82 20.68 -8.45
CA LEU A 506 -19.10 20.67 -9.73
C LEU A 506 -17.64 21.09 -9.50
N SER A 507 -16.71 20.33 -10.05
CA SER A 507 -15.27 20.68 -10.02
C SER A 507 -14.61 20.42 -11.38
N GLY A 508 -13.97 21.44 -11.95
CA GLY A 508 -13.26 21.32 -13.22
C GLY A 508 -11.84 21.83 -13.10
N SER A 509 -10.84 20.94 -13.24
CA SER A 509 -9.42 21.32 -13.17
C SER A 509 -8.85 21.90 -14.47
N SER A 510 -9.59 21.89 -15.59
CA SER A 510 -9.17 22.44 -16.88
C SER A 510 -10.36 23.05 -17.66
N GLU A 511 -10.08 23.90 -18.65
CA GLU A 511 -11.12 24.49 -19.50
C GLU A 511 -11.87 23.44 -20.35
N ASP A 512 -11.18 22.38 -20.81
CA ASP A 512 -11.80 21.33 -21.61
C ASP A 512 -12.87 20.55 -20.81
N HIS A 513 -12.79 20.56 -19.48
CA HIS A 513 -13.76 19.92 -18.59
C HIS A 513 -15.15 20.57 -18.60
N ILE A 514 -15.27 21.83 -19.08
CA ILE A 514 -16.52 22.60 -19.13
C ILE A 514 -16.90 23.04 -20.55
N LYS A 515 -16.13 22.61 -21.55
CA LYS A 515 -16.23 23.12 -22.93
C LYS A 515 -17.59 22.86 -23.57
N GLU A 516 -18.16 21.68 -23.36
CA GLU A 516 -19.43 21.31 -24.00
C GLU A 516 -20.62 22.01 -23.34
N ILE A 517 -20.62 22.12 -22.00
CA ILE A 517 -21.68 22.89 -21.31
C ILE A 517 -21.66 24.36 -21.69
N LEU A 518 -20.49 24.96 -21.95
CA LEU A 518 -20.40 26.35 -22.41
C LEU A 518 -20.91 26.57 -23.84
N LYS A 519 -20.87 25.54 -24.70
CA LYS A 519 -21.42 25.61 -26.05
C LYS A 519 -22.92 25.42 -26.10
N HIS A 520 -23.51 24.80 -25.08
CA HIS A 520 -24.95 24.55 -25.01
C HIS A 520 -25.74 25.87 -25.08
N GLU A 521 -26.73 25.93 -25.97
CA GLU A 521 -27.55 27.13 -26.22
C GLU A 521 -28.67 27.31 -25.18
N GLY A 522 -29.00 26.27 -24.41
CA GLY A 522 -29.98 26.31 -23.34
C GLY A 522 -29.42 26.79 -22.00
N THR A 523 -30.32 26.93 -21.04
CA THR A 523 -29.99 27.28 -19.65
C THR A 523 -30.30 26.10 -18.76
N VAL A 524 -29.32 25.67 -17.96
CA VAL A 524 -29.50 24.61 -16.96
C VAL A 524 -30.23 25.21 -15.76
N VAL A 525 -31.48 24.81 -15.55
CA VAL A 525 -32.27 25.26 -14.40
C VAL A 525 -31.93 24.39 -13.19
N CYS A 526 -31.55 25.04 -12.09
CA CYS A 526 -31.05 24.38 -10.89
C CYS A 526 -31.85 24.87 -9.68
N GLU A 527 -32.78 24.04 -9.21
CA GLU A 527 -33.59 24.28 -8.01
C GLU A 527 -33.08 23.40 -6.85
N GLN A 528 -31.99 23.80 -6.20
CA GLN A 528 -31.23 22.94 -5.28
C GLN A 528 -31.11 23.51 -3.88
N SER A 529 -31.00 22.67 -2.86
CA SER A 529 -30.67 23.19 -1.52
C SER A 529 -29.23 23.71 -1.45
N HIS A 530 -28.27 22.99 -2.06
CA HIS A 530 -26.85 23.32 -1.96
C HIS A 530 -26.16 23.19 -3.33
N ILE A 531 -25.48 24.24 -3.77
CA ILE A 531 -24.65 24.25 -4.98
C ILE A 531 -23.23 24.65 -4.58
N ASN A 532 -22.23 23.88 -5.01
CA ASN A 532 -20.82 24.17 -4.81
C ASN A 532 -20.07 24.02 -6.14
N LEU A 533 -19.46 25.11 -6.60
CA LEU A 533 -18.70 25.17 -7.84
C LEU A 533 -17.25 25.52 -7.52
N THR A 534 -16.32 24.68 -7.98
CA THR A 534 -14.88 24.89 -7.80
C THR A 534 -14.12 24.95 -9.13
N ASP A 535 -13.13 25.84 -9.17
CA ASP A 535 -12.23 26.04 -10.30
C ASP A 535 -12.96 26.38 -11.60
N TYR A 536 -12.61 25.76 -12.73
CA TYR A 536 -13.25 26.05 -14.01
C TYR A 536 -14.76 25.81 -13.96
N ALA A 537 -15.28 24.99 -13.04
CA ALA A 537 -16.72 24.83 -12.90
C ALA A 537 -17.44 26.13 -12.51
N VAL A 538 -16.77 27.14 -11.97
CA VAL A 538 -17.40 28.46 -11.74
C VAL A 538 -17.86 29.09 -13.05
N ASN A 539 -17.16 28.86 -14.17
CA ASN A 539 -17.56 29.34 -15.48
C ASN A 539 -18.90 28.78 -15.98
N THR A 540 -19.36 27.64 -15.44
CA THR A 540 -20.68 27.10 -15.81
C THR A 540 -21.83 27.98 -15.34
N LEU A 541 -21.61 28.89 -14.38
CA LEU A 541 -22.62 29.87 -13.95
C LEU A 541 -23.19 30.70 -15.09
N ALA A 542 -22.40 30.99 -16.13
CA ALA A 542 -22.87 31.72 -17.31
C ALA A 542 -23.99 30.98 -18.09
N LYS A 543 -24.19 29.68 -17.81
CA LYS A 543 -25.17 28.80 -18.45
C LYS A 543 -26.20 28.23 -17.47
N MET A 544 -26.15 28.64 -16.21
CA MET A 544 -27.05 28.14 -15.18
C MET A 544 -28.05 29.21 -14.78
N LYS A 545 -29.30 28.80 -14.57
CA LYS A 545 -30.32 29.59 -13.88
C LYS A 545 -30.53 28.97 -12.50
N ILE A 546 -29.99 29.64 -11.49
CA ILE A 546 -30.06 29.19 -10.11
C ILE A 546 -31.33 29.76 -9.49
N GLN A 547 -32.20 28.90 -8.98
CA GLN A 547 -33.44 29.29 -8.32
C GLN A 547 -33.58 28.62 -6.96
N ASN A 548 -34.17 29.33 -5.98
CA ASN A 548 -34.55 28.79 -4.66
C ASN A 548 -33.42 28.08 -3.90
N THR A 549 -32.17 28.55 -4.05
CA THR A 549 -31.00 27.85 -3.49
C THR A 549 -30.67 28.28 -2.06
N ARG A 550 -30.54 27.35 -1.11
CA ARG A 550 -30.22 27.73 0.29
C ARG A 550 -28.75 28.15 0.45
N SER A 551 -27.84 27.48 -0.24
CA SER A 551 -26.41 27.77 -0.17
C SER A 551 -25.75 27.64 -1.54
N LEU A 552 -25.10 28.70 -2.00
CA LEU A 552 -24.24 28.72 -3.17
C LEU A 552 -22.80 29.01 -2.73
N LYS A 553 -21.87 28.10 -3.04
CA LYS A 553 -20.44 28.25 -2.75
C LYS A 553 -19.65 28.29 -4.04
N LEU A 554 -18.78 29.29 -4.18
CA LEU A 554 -17.96 29.52 -5.35
C LEU A 554 -16.51 29.69 -4.92
N SER A 555 -15.61 28.85 -5.45
CA SER A 555 -14.15 28.97 -5.22
C SER A 555 -13.42 28.86 -6.54
N ALA A 556 -12.40 29.69 -6.74
CA ALA A 556 -11.59 29.66 -7.93
C ALA A 556 -10.16 30.04 -7.58
N GLU A 557 -9.24 29.09 -7.71
CA GLU A 557 -7.84 29.30 -7.35
C GLU A 557 -7.09 30.26 -8.29
N LYS A 558 -7.61 30.47 -9.51
CA LYS A 558 -7.00 31.31 -10.54
C LYS A 558 -8.02 32.17 -11.27
N GLU A 559 -7.57 33.28 -11.86
CA GLU A 559 -8.43 34.19 -12.63
C GLU A 559 -9.03 33.51 -13.88
N GLU A 560 -8.27 32.64 -14.55
CA GLU A 560 -8.72 31.87 -15.72
C GLU A 560 -9.96 31.00 -15.43
N HIS A 561 -10.12 30.56 -14.18
CA HIS A 561 -11.27 29.76 -13.73
C HIS A 561 -12.60 30.53 -13.74
N VAL A 562 -12.57 31.87 -13.84
CA VAL A 562 -13.77 32.74 -13.87
C VAL A 562 -13.90 33.60 -15.11
N ARG A 563 -13.02 33.38 -16.10
CA ARG A 563 -12.92 34.21 -17.31
C ARG A 563 -14.22 34.31 -18.09
N GLU A 564 -14.99 33.23 -18.24
CA GLU A 564 -16.22 33.24 -19.03
C GLU A 564 -17.34 34.02 -18.32
N VAL A 565 -17.46 33.91 -17.00
CA VAL A 565 -18.41 34.72 -16.22
C VAL A 565 -18.06 36.21 -16.30
N LEU A 566 -16.77 36.56 -16.31
CA LEU A 566 -16.33 37.95 -16.40
C LEU A 566 -16.67 38.60 -17.75
N LYS A 567 -16.87 37.81 -18.82
CA LYS A 567 -17.32 38.32 -20.13
C LYS A 567 -18.80 38.67 -20.16
N CYS A 568 -19.59 38.16 -19.24
CA CYS A 568 -21.01 38.47 -19.15
C CYS A 568 -21.22 39.96 -18.82
N GLU A 569 -22.39 40.50 -19.19
CA GLU A 569 -22.77 41.86 -18.79
C GLU A 569 -22.93 41.96 -17.27
N ASP A 570 -22.77 43.16 -16.71
CA ASP A 570 -22.95 43.35 -15.27
C ASP A 570 -24.39 43.00 -14.86
N CYS A 571 -24.55 42.33 -13.73
CA CYS A 571 -25.83 41.83 -13.23
C CYS A 571 -26.60 40.89 -14.20
N SER A 572 -25.93 40.22 -15.13
CA SER A 572 -26.58 39.29 -16.07
C SER A 572 -26.71 37.85 -15.55
N VAL A 573 -25.91 37.45 -14.55
CA VAL A 573 -25.99 36.12 -13.94
C VAL A 573 -27.00 36.15 -12.80
N ASP A 574 -28.19 35.58 -13.02
CA ASP A 574 -29.29 35.62 -12.05
C ASP A 574 -29.15 34.54 -10.99
N LEU A 575 -29.07 34.95 -9.72
CA LEU A 575 -29.02 34.09 -8.54
C LEU A 575 -30.31 34.22 -7.72
N GLU A 576 -31.45 34.35 -8.40
CA GLU A 576 -32.75 34.57 -7.78
C GLU A 576 -33.07 33.53 -6.70
N GLY A 577 -33.19 33.99 -5.45
CA GLY A 577 -33.56 33.13 -4.32
C GLY A 577 -32.39 32.38 -3.67
N ALA A 578 -31.13 32.68 -4.03
CA ALA A 578 -29.98 32.18 -3.29
C ALA A 578 -29.93 32.80 -1.87
N GLU A 579 -30.13 32.05 -0.80
CA GLU A 579 -30.16 32.64 0.56
C GLU A 579 -28.78 33.00 1.10
N ASN A 580 -27.82 32.07 0.96
CA ASN A 580 -26.45 32.23 1.42
C ASN A 580 -25.51 32.07 0.22
N VAL A 581 -24.74 33.10 -0.08
CA VAL A 581 -23.72 33.08 -1.14
C VAL A 581 -22.36 33.23 -0.48
N GLU A 582 -21.49 32.25 -0.68
CA GLU A 582 -20.10 32.25 -0.23
C GLU A 582 -19.17 32.27 -1.44
N ILE A 583 -18.34 33.30 -1.53
CA ILE A 583 -17.42 33.49 -2.64
C ILE A 583 -15.99 33.62 -2.10
N ARG A 584 -15.09 32.78 -2.60
CA ARG A 584 -13.71 32.71 -2.15
C ARG A 584 -12.73 32.98 -3.30
N GLU A 585 -11.54 33.46 -2.95
CA GLU A 585 -10.40 33.56 -3.89
C GLU A 585 -10.71 34.42 -5.14
N TYR A 586 -10.30 33.99 -6.34
CA TYR A 586 -10.56 34.73 -7.58
C TYR A 586 -12.04 34.75 -7.97
N ALA A 587 -12.88 33.88 -7.39
CA ALA A 587 -14.31 33.93 -7.62
C ALA A 587 -14.92 35.26 -7.13
N VAL A 588 -14.28 35.96 -6.19
CA VAL A 588 -14.72 37.30 -5.73
C VAL A 588 -14.80 38.30 -6.87
N ASN A 589 -14.01 38.13 -7.94
CA ASN A 589 -14.01 39.04 -9.08
C ASN A 589 -15.30 38.99 -9.92
N ILE A 590 -16.12 37.94 -9.79
CA ILE A 590 -17.39 37.84 -10.52
C ILE A 590 -18.54 38.60 -9.84
N LEU A 591 -18.33 39.15 -8.64
CA LEU A 591 -19.37 39.88 -7.88
C LEU A 591 -20.14 40.92 -8.71
N PRO A 592 -19.51 41.76 -9.56
CA PRO A 592 -20.24 42.71 -10.40
C PRO A 592 -21.17 42.06 -11.44
N LYS A 593 -20.95 40.79 -11.76
CA LYS A 593 -21.72 40.02 -12.75
C LYS A 593 -22.95 39.36 -12.16
N LEU A 594 -23.00 39.22 -10.83
CA LEU A 594 -24.06 38.52 -10.13
C LEU A 594 -25.23 39.45 -9.81
N LYS A 595 -26.44 39.02 -10.12
CA LYS A 595 -27.69 39.64 -9.68
C LYS A 595 -28.20 38.92 -8.45
N LEU A 596 -27.96 39.52 -7.28
CA LEU A 596 -28.15 38.87 -5.97
C LEU A 596 -29.60 38.88 -5.44
N GLY A 597 -30.58 39.45 -6.14
CA GLY A 597 -32.00 39.39 -5.77
C GLY A 597 -32.28 39.46 -4.25
N ASN A 598 -32.90 38.41 -3.71
CA ASN A 598 -33.26 38.26 -2.30
C ASN A 598 -32.18 37.59 -1.42
N THR A 599 -30.89 37.72 -1.77
CA THR A 599 -29.81 37.10 -1.00
C THR A 599 -29.75 37.66 0.43
N LYS A 600 -29.84 36.78 1.42
CA LYS A 600 -29.86 37.16 2.85
C LYS A 600 -28.45 37.38 3.40
N ARG A 601 -27.49 36.55 2.97
CA ARG A 601 -26.12 36.57 3.48
C ARG A 601 -25.12 36.38 2.34
N LEU A 602 -24.23 37.35 2.20
CA LEU A 602 -23.06 37.27 1.33
C LEU A 602 -21.80 37.20 2.19
N VAL A 603 -21.05 36.12 2.08
CA VAL A 603 -19.73 35.97 2.70
C VAL A 603 -18.69 36.03 1.57
N SER A 604 -17.78 36.99 1.64
CA SER A 604 -16.63 37.05 0.73
C SER A 604 -15.35 36.95 1.55
N GLY A 605 -14.48 36.04 1.16
CA GLY A 605 -13.18 35.84 1.78
C GLY A 605 -12.09 35.88 0.71
N ARG A 606 -11.25 36.91 0.74
CA ARG A 606 -9.94 36.82 0.09
C ARG A 606 -8.99 36.16 1.08
N LEU A 607 -8.30 35.10 0.65
CA LEU A 607 -7.09 34.71 1.36
C LEU A 607 -6.14 35.91 1.36
N PRO A 608 -5.47 36.22 2.48
CA PRO A 608 -4.42 37.23 2.48
C PRO A 608 -3.38 36.82 1.44
N LEU A 609 -3.17 37.71 0.46
CA LEU A 609 -2.20 37.56 -0.63
C LEU A 609 -0.79 37.34 -0.11
#